data_AF-A0AAF0JM37-F1
#
_entry.id   AF-A0AAF0JM37-F1
#
_cell.length_a   1.000
_cell.length_b   1.000
_cell.length_c   1.000
_cell.angle_alpha   90.00
_cell.angle_beta   90.00
_cell.angle_gamma   90.00
#
_symmetry.space_group_name_H-M   'P 1'
#
loop_
_entity.id
_entity.type
_entity.pdbx_description
1 polymer ?
#
loop_
_entity_poly.entity_id
_entity_poly.type
_entity_poly.pdbx_seq_one_letter_code
_entity_poly.pdbx_strand_id
1 'polypeptide(L)'
;MSYKKFIKDVGIIGITQATTSLAAFLLLPLITKTLGPYDYGIWAQISVTVSLLTPLGIMGLQMSAVRFLSAEKDKQKIQESFYSILLFVFVTSLIISSAVFLLSDNIASFILQDESASYYVKAGAGLILLGAVGQIVFIMLNYFCNGRDLIKFGTPFNLKWTNKIDY
;
A
#
# COMPACT_ATOMS: atom_id res chain seq x y z
N MET A 1 -14.31 1.92 -26.99
CA MET A 1 -13.17 1.11 -26.46
C MET A 1 -13.30 -0.30 -27.01
N SER A 2 -12.23 -0.87 -27.58
CA SER A 2 -12.27 -2.21 -28.21
C SER A 2 -12.38 -3.31 -27.17
N TYR A 3 -13.42 -4.15 -27.24
CA TYR A 3 -13.70 -5.27 -26.33
C TYR A 3 -12.50 -6.21 -26.15
N LYS A 4 -11.70 -6.41 -27.22
CA LYS A 4 -10.45 -7.19 -27.17
C LYS A 4 -9.41 -6.60 -26.21
N LYS A 5 -9.32 -5.27 -26.12
CA LYS A 5 -8.37 -4.59 -25.22
C LYS A 5 -8.79 -4.77 -23.76
N PHE A 6 -10.09 -4.65 -23.49
CA PHE A 6 -10.65 -4.89 -22.16
C PHE A 6 -10.40 -6.33 -21.66
N ILE A 7 -10.67 -7.35 -22.49
CA ILE A 7 -10.40 -8.75 -22.11
C ILE A 7 -8.92 -8.98 -21.84
N LYS A 8 -8.04 -8.42 -22.68
CA LYS A 8 -6.59 -8.54 -22.49
C LYS A 8 -6.15 -7.89 -21.17
N ASP A 9 -6.62 -6.69 -20.88
CA ASP A 9 -6.25 -5.95 -19.68
C ASP A 9 -6.75 -6.67 -18.41
N VAL A 10 -8.00 -7.14 -18.40
CA VAL A 10 -8.57 -7.94 -17.31
C VAL A 10 -7.83 -9.26 -17.13
N GLY A 11 -7.49 -9.94 -18.23
CA GLY A 11 -6.75 -11.20 -18.21
C GLY A 11 -5.35 -11.04 -17.61
N ILE A 12 -4.63 -9.97 -17.98
CA ILE A 12 -3.31 -9.66 -17.43
C ILE A 12 -3.42 -9.39 -15.92
N ILE A 13 -4.35 -8.52 -15.50
CA ILE A 13 -4.56 -8.21 -14.08
C ILE A 13 -4.89 -9.49 -13.29
N GLY A 14 -5.75 -10.35 -13.83
CA GLY A 14 -6.12 -11.62 -13.22
C GLY A 14 -4.93 -12.57 -13.02
N ILE A 15 -4.07 -12.71 -14.03
CA ILE A 15 -2.87 -13.56 -13.95
C ILE A 15 -1.87 -13.00 -12.93
N THR A 16 -1.66 -11.68 -12.92
CA THR A 16 -0.79 -11.02 -11.93
C THR A 16 -1.30 -11.25 -10.51
N GLN A 17 -2.60 -11.10 -10.27
CA GLN A 17 -3.19 -11.34 -8.96
C GLN A 17 -3.11 -12.81 -8.55
N ALA A 18 -3.39 -13.74 -9.47
CA ALA A 18 -3.29 -15.17 -9.21
C ALA A 18 -1.85 -15.57 -8.83
N THR A 19 -0.85 -15.03 -9.53
CA THR A 19 0.56 -15.29 -9.23
C THR A 19 0.94 -14.78 -7.84
N THR A 20 0.48 -13.59 -7.49
CA THR A 20 0.74 -12.98 -6.17
C THR A 20 0.11 -13.82 -5.05
N SER A 21 -1.14 -14.27 -5.24
CA SER A 21 -1.83 -15.13 -4.28
C SER A 21 -1.19 -16.52 -4.16
N LEU A 22 -0.75 -17.11 -5.27
CA LEU A 22 -0.03 -18.39 -5.27
C LEU A 22 1.31 -18.29 -4.54
N ALA A 23 2.05 -17.21 -4.73
CA ALA A 23 3.28 -16.96 -3.99
C ALA A 23 3.00 -16.90 -2.47
N ALA A 24 1.99 -16.12 -2.04
CA ALA A 24 1.60 -16.05 -0.63
C ALA A 24 1.18 -17.42 -0.06
N PHE A 25 0.46 -18.22 -0.85
CA PHE A 25 0.04 -19.57 -0.47
C PHE A 25 1.22 -20.53 -0.30
N LEU A 26 2.25 -20.44 -1.15
CA LEU A 26 3.46 -21.25 -1.03
C LEU A 26 4.38 -20.79 0.11
N LEU A 27 4.39 -19.48 0.42
CA LEU A 27 5.13 -18.96 1.57
C LEU A 27 4.52 -19.41 2.90
N LEU A 28 3.21 -19.62 2.97
CA LEU A 28 2.50 -20.06 4.17
C LEU A 28 3.14 -21.31 4.83
N PRO A 29 3.25 -22.48 4.15
CA PRO A 29 3.89 -23.66 4.74
C PRO A 29 5.39 -23.47 4.96
N LEU A 30 6.06 -22.62 4.17
CA LEU A 30 7.48 -22.33 4.37
C LEU A 30 7.72 -21.59 5.69
N ILE A 31 6.93 -20.54 5.97
CA ILE A 31 7.00 -19.73 7.19
C ILE A 31 6.58 -20.57 8.40
N THR A 32 5.50 -21.34 8.29
CA THR A 32 5.05 -22.19 9.40
C THR A 32 6.07 -23.27 9.75
N LYS A 33 6.87 -23.74 8.78
CA LYS A 33 7.95 -24.71 9.03
C LYS A 33 9.20 -24.07 9.64
N THR A 34 9.48 -22.79 9.36
CA THR A 34 10.68 -22.09 9.88
C THR A 34 10.44 -21.42 11.23
N LEU A 35 9.32 -20.71 11.41
CA LEU A 35 8.97 -20.01 12.65
C LEU A 35 8.11 -20.84 13.61
N GLY A 36 7.44 -21.88 13.10
CA GLY A 36 6.49 -22.66 13.88
C GLY A 36 5.07 -22.08 13.88
N PRO A 37 4.05 -22.88 14.25
CA PRO A 37 2.64 -22.48 14.16
C PRO A 37 2.24 -21.35 15.11
N TYR A 38 2.88 -21.28 16.29
CA TYR A 38 2.56 -20.29 17.32
C TYR A 38 2.94 -18.87 16.87
N ASP A 39 4.18 -18.66 16.44
CA ASP A 39 4.67 -17.37 15.97
C ASP A 39 3.95 -16.90 14.70
N TYR A 40 3.60 -17.84 13.81
CA TYR A 40 2.76 -17.52 12.65
C TYR A 40 1.36 -17.05 13.04
N GLY A 41 0.76 -17.63 14.09
CA GLY A 41 -0.54 -17.19 14.62
C GLY A 41 -0.52 -15.74 15.10
N ILE A 42 0.52 -15.35 15.84
CA ILE A 42 0.74 -13.97 16.29
C ILE A 42 0.90 -13.03 15.08
N TRP A 43 1.74 -13.42 14.11
CA TRP A 43 1.93 -12.64 12.88
C TRP A 43 0.63 -12.47 12.08
N ALA A 44 -0.17 -13.52 11.96
CA ALA A 44 -1.44 -13.49 11.23
C ALA A 44 -2.43 -12.53 11.91
N GLN A 45 -2.55 -12.56 13.24
CA GLN A 45 -3.41 -11.64 13.99
C GLN A 45 -2.99 -10.18 13.81
N ILE A 46 -1.69 -9.90 13.86
CA ILE A 46 -1.15 -8.55 13.62
C ILE A 46 -1.46 -8.12 12.19
N SER A 47 -1.20 -8.99 11.20
CA SER A 47 -1.45 -8.69 9.79
C SER A 47 -2.91 -8.36 9.52
N VAL A 48 -3.85 -9.12 10.11
CA VAL A 48 -5.29 -8.84 9.99
C VAL A 48 -5.65 -7.51 10.66
N THR A 49 -5.13 -7.26 11.86
CA THR A 49 -5.37 -6.01 12.61
C THR A 49 -4.88 -4.80 11.82
N VAL A 50 -3.65 -4.86 11.29
CA VAL A 50 -3.07 -3.81 10.42
C VAL A 50 -3.92 -3.64 9.16
N SER A 51 -4.35 -4.73 8.53
CA SER A 51 -5.16 -4.68 7.31
C SER A 51 -6.54 -4.06 7.52
N LEU A 52 -7.12 -4.20 8.72
CA LEU A 52 -8.39 -3.56 9.09
C LEU A 52 -8.23 -2.07 9.41
N LEU A 53 -7.12 -1.68 10.04
CA LEU A 53 -6.86 -0.30 10.46
C LEU A 53 -6.29 0.58 9.34
N THR A 54 -5.50 0.02 8.43
CA THR A 54 -4.84 0.76 7.34
C THR A 54 -5.84 1.54 6.46
N PRO A 55 -6.98 0.97 6.03
CA PRO A 55 -7.99 1.70 5.26
C PRO A 55 -8.59 2.90 6.00
N LEU A 56 -8.67 2.85 7.34
CA LEU A 56 -9.15 3.98 8.15
C LEU A 56 -8.18 5.17 8.09
N GLY A 57 -6.87 4.93 8.00
CA GLY A 57 -5.88 6.00 7.83
C GLY A 57 -5.91 6.63 6.45
N ILE A 58 -6.16 5.82 5.42
CA ILE A 58 -6.28 6.31 4.04
C ILE A 58 -7.61 7.05 3.81
N MET A 59 -8.64 6.80 4.63
CA MET A 59 -9.98 7.41 4.53
C MET A 59 -10.60 7.35 3.13
N GLY A 60 -10.23 6.33 2.33
CA GLY A 60 -10.71 6.18 0.94
C GLY A 60 -10.07 7.15 -0.07
N LEU A 61 -9.07 7.95 0.31
CA LEU A 61 -8.39 8.89 -0.61
C LEU A 61 -7.73 8.20 -1.81
N GLN A 62 -7.42 6.91 -1.69
CA GLN A 62 -6.87 6.09 -2.78
C GLN A 62 -7.67 6.21 -4.10
N MET A 63 -9.00 6.05 -4.07
CA MET A 63 -9.82 6.12 -5.28
C MET A 63 -10.05 7.56 -5.74
N SER A 64 -10.19 8.50 -4.80
CA SER A 64 -10.29 9.92 -5.10
C SER A 64 -9.02 10.40 -5.82
N ALA A 65 -7.84 10.01 -5.35
CA ALA A 65 -6.56 10.34 -5.96
C ALA A 65 -6.52 9.86 -7.42
N VAL A 66 -6.76 8.57 -7.68
CA VAL A 66 -6.73 8.03 -9.05
C VAL A 66 -7.70 8.79 -9.97
N ARG A 67 -8.90 9.15 -9.48
CA ARG A 67 -9.90 9.88 -10.26
C ARG A 67 -9.49 11.34 -10.53
N PHE A 68 -9.10 12.09 -9.51
CA PHE A 68 -8.70 13.50 -9.64
C PHE A 68 -7.45 13.64 -10.51
N LEU A 69 -6.48 12.76 -10.32
CA LEU A 69 -5.23 12.77 -11.08
C LEU A 69 -5.38 12.30 -12.53
N SER A 70 -6.41 11.51 -12.83
CA SER A 70 -6.73 11.15 -14.21
C SER A 70 -7.43 12.27 -14.97
N ALA A 71 -8.06 13.22 -14.26
CA ALA A 71 -8.79 14.33 -14.85
C ALA A 71 -7.89 15.56 -15.10
N GLU A 72 -6.86 15.75 -14.28
CA GLU A 72 -5.93 16.86 -14.38
C GLU A 72 -4.87 16.61 -15.46
N LYS A 73 -4.53 17.65 -16.23
CA LYS A 73 -3.50 17.58 -17.30
C LYS A 73 -2.22 18.34 -16.94
N ASP A 74 -2.30 19.23 -15.95
CA ASP A 74 -1.18 20.02 -15.47
C ASP A 74 -0.33 19.23 -14.48
N LYS A 75 0.96 19.08 -14.83
CA LYS A 75 1.95 18.30 -14.08
C LYS A 75 2.20 18.87 -12.69
N GLN A 76 2.29 20.19 -12.57
CA GLN A 76 2.60 20.84 -11.30
C GLN A 76 1.44 20.65 -10.31
N LYS A 77 0.21 20.84 -10.78
CA LYS A 77 -1.00 20.63 -9.97
C LYS A 77 -1.17 19.18 -9.53
N ILE A 78 -0.83 18.21 -10.38
CA ILE A 78 -0.86 16.80 -10.00
C ILE A 78 0.19 16.49 -8.93
N GLN A 79 1.42 17.03 -9.05
CA GLN A 79 2.45 16.86 -8.03
C GLN A 79 2.02 17.47 -6.69
N GLU A 80 1.55 18.71 -6.68
CA GLU A 80 1.06 19.39 -5.49
C GLU A 80 -0.11 18.64 -4.83
N SER A 81 -1.04 18.14 -5.62
CA SER A 81 -2.16 17.32 -5.14
C SER A 81 -1.67 16.02 -4.52
N PHE A 82 -0.68 15.36 -5.13
CA PHE A 82 -0.07 14.15 -4.57
C PHE A 82 0.61 14.41 -3.23
N TYR A 83 1.43 15.46 -3.14
CA TYR A 83 2.10 15.81 -1.88
C TYR A 83 1.09 16.17 -0.79
N SER A 84 0.01 16.86 -1.14
CA SER A 84 -1.08 17.17 -0.21
C SER A 84 -1.77 15.92 0.31
N ILE A 85 -2.11 14.97 -0.58
CA ILE A 85 -2.71 13.68 -0.21
C ILE A 85 -1.76 12.85 0.64
N LEU A 86 -0.47 12.81 0.27
CA LEU A 86 0.55 12.06 0.98
C LEU A 86 0.74 12.62 2.40
N LEU A 87 0.85 13.94 2.56
CA LEU A 87 0.98 14.59 3.86
C LEU A 87 -0.27 14.37 4.70
N PHE A 88 -1.46 14.52 4.11
CA PHE A 88 -2.71 14.26 4.81
C PHE A 88 -2.78 12.82 5.35
N VAL A 89 -2.51 11.83 4.50
CA VAL A 89 -2.53 10.43 4.93
C VAL A 89 -1.41 10.11 5.91
N PHE A 90 -0.24 10.74 5.77
CA PHE A 90 0.83 10.59 6.76
C PHE A 90 0.36 11.05 8.15
N VAL A 91 -0.28 12.21 8.25
CA VAL A 91 -0.78 12.75 9.53
C VAL A 91 -1.91 11.88 10.10
N THR A 92 -2.91 11.50 9.30
CA THR A 92 -4.01 10.64 9.78
C THR A 92 -3.52 9.27 10.21
N SER A 93 -2.59 8.68 9.46
CA SER A 93 -2.01 7.37 9.79
C SER A 93 -1.12 7.44 11.02
N LEU A 94 -0.43 8.57 11.24
CA LEU A 94 0.35 8.80 12.47
C LEU A 94 -0.57 8.92 13.69
N ILE A 95 -1.71 9.61 13.57
CA ILE A 95 -2.72 9.70 14.64
C ILE A 95 -3.26 8.30 14.98
N ILE A 96 -3.63 7.51 13.97
CA ILE A 96 -4.14 6.15 14.17
C ILE A 96 -3.07 5.23 14.75
N SER A 97 -1.85 5.28 14.22
CA SER A 97 -0.72 4.50 14.74
C SER A 97 -0.44 4.83 16.20
N SER A 98 -0.45 6.12 16.56
CA SER A 98 -0.28 6.57 17.94
C SER A 98 -1.43 6.12 18.85
N ALA A 99 -2.68 6.19 18.38
CA ALA A 99 -3.83 5.68 19.12
C ALA A 99 -3.74 4.17 19.36
N VAL A 100 -3.31 3.39 18.36
CA VAL A 100 -3.11 1.94 18.46
C VAL A 100 -1.95 1.61 19.40
N PHE A 101 -0.88 2.42 19.40
CA PHE A 101 0.23 2.26 20.33
C PHE A 101 -0.19 2.50 21.79
N LEU A 102 -1.05 3.49 22.06
CA LEU A 102 -1.58 3.74 23.41
C LEU A 102 -2.56 2.66 23.86
N LEU A 103 -3.33 2.08 22.93
CA LEU A 103 -4.24 0.98 23.21
C LEU A 103 -3.56 -0.39 23.12
N SER A 104 -2.24 -0.46 22.89
CA SER A 104 -1.55 -1.73 22.63
C SER A 104 -1.71 -2.74 23.75
N ASP A 105 -1.72 -2.27 24.99
CA ASP A 105 -1.79 -3.14 26.17
C ASP A 105 -3.21 -3.74 26.33
N ASN A 106 -4.25 -2.97 26.04
CA ASN A 106 -5.64 -3.46 26.01
C ASN A 106 -5.91 -4.39 24.82
N ILE A 107 -5.32 -4.10 23.66
CA ILE A 107 -5.45 -4.93 22.46
C ILE A 107 -4.70 -6.26 22.68
N ALA A 108 -3.51 -6.24 23.26
CA ALA A 108 -2.73 -7.44 23.57
C ALA A 108 -3.46 -8.36 24.56
N SER A 109 -4.03 -7.82 25.63
CA SER A 109 -4.79 -8.62 26.59
C SER A 109 -6.09 -9.21 26.01
N PHE A 110 -6.73 -8.51 25.07
CA PHE A 110 -8.01 -8.94 24.49
C PHE A 110 -7.84 -9.89 23.29
N ILE A 111 -6.78 -9.72 22.48
CA ILE A 111 -6.54 -10.50 21.26
C ILE A 111 -5.59 -11.69 21.48
N LEU A 112 -4.56 -11.54 22.31
CA LEU A 112 -3.45 -12.49 22.38
C LEU A 112 -3.43 -13.36 23.65
N GLN A 113 -4.15 -12.99 24.72
CA GLN A 113 -4.21 -13.74 26.00
C GLN A 113 -2.83 -14.13 26.60
N ASP A 114 -1.74 -13.50 26.15
CA ASP A 114 -0.36 -13.84 26.53
C ASP A 114 0.50 -12.56 26.57
N GLU A 115 1.13 -12.29 27.72
CA GLU A 115 1.88 -11.04 27.99
C GLU A 115 3.14 -10.90 27.10
N SER A 116 3.66 -12.01 26.61
CA SER A 116 4.85 -12.08 25.75
C SER A 116 4.64 -11.42 24.38
N ALA A 117 3.39 -11.21 23.97
CA ALA A 117 3.04 -10.71 22.64
C ALA A 117 2.94 -9.18 22.52
N SER A 118 3.02 -8.43 23.63
CA SER A 118 2.91 -6.96 23.64
C SER A 118 3.98 -6.27 22.76
N TYR A 119 5.17 -6.87 22.66
CA TYR A 119 6.24 -6.38 21.78
C TYR A 119 5.84 -6.42 20.29
N TYR A 120 5.15 -7.47 19.85
CA TYR A 120 4.75 -7.62 18.45
C TYR A 120 3.59 -6.68 18.09
N VAL A 121 2.69 -6.38 19.03
CA VAL A 121 1.62 -5.39 18.83
C VAL A 121 2.20 -3.98 18.64
N LYS A 122 3.23 -3.62 19.40
CA LYS A 122 3.97 -2.35 19.21
C LYS A 122 4.68 -2.28 17.86
N ALA A 123 5.27 -3.39 17.40
CA ALA A 123 5.82 -3.47 16.04
C ALA A 123 4.73 -3.31 14.96
N GLY A 124 3.53 -3.86 15.21
CA GLY A 124 2.35 -3.71 14.36
C GLY A 124 1.89 -2.26 14.19
N ALA A 125 1.98 -1.42 15.22
CA ALA A 125 1.62 0.00 15.11
C ALA A 125 2.47 0.74 14.07
N GLY A 126 3.77 0.44 13.98
CA GLY A 126 4.65 0.99 12.95
C GLY A 126 4.32 0.46 11.55
N LEU A 127 3.88 -0.79 11.44
CA LEU A 127 3.43 -1.38 10.19
C LEU A 127 2.16 -0.71 9.63
N ILE A 128 1.29 -0.16 10.47
CA ILE A 128 0.12 0.60 10.01
C ILE A 128 0.55 1.85 9.26
N LEU A 129 1.49 2.62 9.83
CA LEU A 129 2.01 3.84 9.20
C LEU A 129 2.71 3.51 7.89
N LEU A 130 3.63 2.52 7.92
CA LEU A 130 4.33 2.08 6.71
C LEU A 130 3.38 1.50 5.66
N GLY A 131 2.34 0.78 6.08
CA GLY A 131 1.32 0.23 5.22
C GLY A 131 0.53 1.33 4.52
N ALA A 132 0.02 2.32 5.25
CA ALA A 132 -0.79 3.40 4.69
C ALA A 132 0.01 4.27 3.71
N VAL A 133 1.23 4.67 4.09
CA VAL A 133 2.13 5.43 3.20
C VAL A 133 2.54 4.58 2.00
N GLY A 134 2.90 3.32 2.23
CA GLY A 134 3.29 2.38 1.19
C GLY A 134 2.19 2.16 0.14
N GLN A 135 0.93 2.09 0.54
CA GLN A 135 -0.21 2.01 -0.40
C GLN A 135 -0.30 3.23 -1.31
N ILE A 136 -0.11 4.45 -0.79
CA ILE A 136 -0.13 5.68 -1.61
C ILE A 136 1.06 5.74 -2.55
N VAL A 137 2.25 5.39 -2.07
CA VAL A 137 3.46 5.32 -2.90
C VAL A 137 3.27 4.28 -4.00
N PHE A 138 2.68 3.12 -3.70
CA PHE A 138 2.37 2.10 -4.68
C PHE A 138 1.36 2.58 -5.74
N ILE A 139 0.34 3.34 -5.33
CA ILE A 139 -0.59 3.99 -6.26
C ILE A 139 0.14 5.00 -7.17
N MET A 140 1.05 5.80 -6.61
CA MET A 140 1.87 6.74 -7.38
C MET A 140 2.79 6.01 -8.36
N LEU A 141 3.47 4.95 -7.92
CA LEU A 141 4.33 4.13 -8.77
C LEU A 141 3.53 3.45 -9.88
N ASN A 142 2.34 2.91 -9.58
CA ASN A 142 1.47 2.34 -10.59
C ASN A 142 0.97 3.40 -11.56
N TYR A 143 0.63 4.60 -11.09
CA TYR A 143 0.25 5.70 -11.99
C TYR A 143 1.41 6.09 -12.92
N PHE A 144 2.65 6.13 -12.40
CA PHE A 144 3.85 6.46 -13.16
C PHE A 144 4.28 5.34 -14.13
N CYS A 145 4.39 4.10 -13.67
CA CYS A 145 4.78 2.92 -14.46
C CYS A 145 3.73 2.54 -15.50
N ASN A 146 2.45 2.71 -15.19
CA ASN A 146 1.34 2.53 -16.13
C ASN A 146 1.14 3.77 -17.03
N GLY A 147 2.15 4.64 -17.08
CA GLY A 147 2.19 5.92 -17.76
C GLY A 147 1.73 5.85 -19.21
N ARG A 148 0.47 6.23 -19.40
CA ARG A 148 0.09 7.15 -20.47
C ARG A 148 0.91 8.44 -20.23
N ASP A 149 1.91 8.66 -21.09
CA ASP A 149 2.85 9.80 -21.14
C ASP A 149 3.94 9.90 -20.05
N LEU A 150 4.94 9.03 -20.16
CA LEU A 150 6.23 9.06 -19.45
C LEU A 150 7.10 10.32 -19.71
N ILE A 151 6.68 11.29 -20.52
CA ILE A 151 7.42 12.55 -20.74
C ILE A 151 6.95 13.64 -19.74
N LYS A 152 6.01 13.31 -18.85
CA LYS A 152 5.28 14.33 -18.09
C LYS A 152 5.73 14.59 -16.66
N PHE A 153 6.37 13.67 -15.96
CA PHE A 153 6.82 13.94 -14.59
C PHE A 153 8.33 14.12 -14.54
N GLY A 154 8.75 15.38 -14.45
CA GLY A 154 10.11 15.74 -14.05
C GLY A 154 10.36 15.20 -12.65
N THR A 155 11.22 14.18 -12.59
CA THR A 155 11.95 13.78 -11.39
C THR A 155 12.72 14.99 -10.84
N PRO A 156 12.89 15.13 -9.52
CA PRO A 156 13.94 16.00 -8.97
C PRO A 156 15.35 15.48 -9.34
N PHE A 157 15.44 14.24 -9.81
CA PHE A 157 16.63 13.70 -10.46
C PHE A 157 16.68 14.15 -11.93
N ASN A 158 17.50 15.16 -12.18
CA ASN A 158 17.86 15.66 -13.50
C ASN A 158 18.66 14.59 -14.27
N LEU A 159 17.98 13.62 -14.87
CA LEU A 159 18.55 12.79 -15.94
C LEU A 159 17.80 13.10 -17.23
N LYS A 160 18.38 14.04 -17.97
CA LYS A 160 18.14 14.29 -19.39
C LYS A 160 18.38 12.99 -20.17
N TRP A 161 17.33 12.24 -20.47
CA TRP A 161 17.35 11.34 -21.62
C TRP A 161 16.70 12.07 -22.79
N THR A 162 17.57 12.67 -23.59
CA THR A 162 17.24 13.30 -24.86
C THR A 162 16.96 12.24 -25.93
N ASN A 163 15.92 12.51 -26.70
CA ASN A 163 15.72 12.16 -28.11
C ASN A 163 15.27 10.74 -28.50
N LYS A 164 14.32 10.77 -29.45
CA LYS A 164 13.66 9.70 -30.20
C LYS A 164 12.61 8.96 -29.39
N ILE A 165 11.37 8.82 -29.84
CA ILE A 165 10.97 8.48 -31.21
C ILE A 165 9.62 9.18 -31.51
N ASP A 166 9.64 10.16 -32.41
CA ASP A 166 8.50 10.42 -33.31
C ASP A 166 8.52 9.31 -34.37
N TYR A 167 7.36 8.67 -34.60
CA TYR A 167 6.78 8.22 -35.89
C TYR A 167 5.57 7.32 -35.58
#